data_AF-A0AAD6AQ52-F1
#
_entry.id   AF-A0AAD6AQ52-F1
#
_cell.length_a   1.000
_cell.length_b   1.000
_cell.length_c   1.000
_cell.angle_alpha   90.00
_cell.angle_beta   90.00
_cell.angle_gamma   90.00
#
_symmetry.space_group_name_H-M   'P 1'
#
loop_
_entity.id
_entity.type
_entity.pdbx_description
1 polymer ?
#
loop_
_entity_poly.entity_id
_entity_poly.type
_entity_poly.pdbx_seq_one_letter_code
_entity_poly.pdbx_strand_id
1 'polypeptide(L)'
;MPSHVKKIPAAPVAMIDFSSAKSKKQKLDDAISGRTGEKHTFQRPTVQGSKLERGSERYMQFFKTLSRNSPRSAALMSREPYYKEFVPKSVSKLPKPLPQYRTPEMLQLSPTELQNACQDFRQEELTQPQVQAVEEETRNQSLSPIWFSQRAGRITASRLKQVLQTSLAQPSKSLIKSICYPEAHKFSTAATRYLLGIREPIRMEYSPRPWYN
;
A
#
# COMPACT_ATOMS: atom_id res chain seq x y z
N MET A 1 -11.38 -7.38 29.69
CA MET A 1 -11.64 -6.02 30.23
C MET A 1 -12.72 -6.14 31.29
N PRO A 2 -12.64 -5.40 32.40
CA PRO A 2 -13.75 -5.34 33.35
C PRO A 2 -15.02 -4.90 32.62
N SER A 3 -16.14 -5.57 32.87
CA SER A 3 -17.42 -5.37 32.17
C SER A 3 -17.97 -3.95 32.25
N HIS A 4 -17.47 -3.14 33.18
CA HIS A 4 -17.93 -1.77 33.46
C HIS A 4 -17.21 -0.70 32.61
N VAL A 5 -16.12 -1.02 31.91
CA VAL A 5 -15.34 -0.02 31.16
C VAL A 5 -15.79 0.01 29.70
N LYS A 6 -16.63 0.99 29.34
CA LYS A 6 -17.20 1.13 27.99
C LYS A 6 -16.31 1.90 27.00
N LYS A 7 -15.38 2.74 27.47
CA LYS A 7 -14.37 3.46 26.66
C LYS A 7 -13.10 3.71 27.49
N ILE A 8 -11.94 3.55 26.86
CA ILE A 8 -10.64 3.94 27.44
C ILE A 8 -10.21 5.24 26.75
N PRO A 9 -9.88 6.31 27.50
CA PRO A 9 -9.34 7.54 26.91
C PRO A 9 -7.97 7.28 26.29
N ALA A 10 -7.71 7.87 25.13
CA ALA A 10 -6.40 7.78 24.48
C ALA A 10 -5.37 8.57 25.31
N ALA A 11 -4.39 7.87 25.88
CA ALA A 11 -3.25 8.50 26.54
C ALA A 11 -2.21 8.94 25.49
N PRO A 12 -1.53 10.09 25.67
CA PRO A 12 -0.38 10.46 24.86
C PRO A 12 0.67 9.33 24.86
N VAL A 13 1.32 9.08 23.72
CA VAL A 13 2.33 8.01 23.58
C VAL A 13 3.44 8.10 24.63
N ALA A 14 3.81 9.32 25.05
CA ALA A 14 4.79 9.56 26.10
C ALA A 14 4.39 9.01 27.48
N MET A 15 3.08 8.80 27.73
CA MET A 15 2.55 8.25 28.98
C MET A 15 2.25 6.74 28.87
N ILE A 16 2.53 6.11 27.73
CA ILE A 16 2.32 4.67 27.54
C ILE A 16 3.59 3.92 27.96
N ASP A 17 3.49 3.12 29.02
CA ASP A 17 4.55 2.18 29.38
C ASP A 17 4.53 0.99 28.41
N PHE A 18 5.52 0.94 27.50
CA PHE A 18 5.72 -0.14 26.53
C PHE A 18 6.49 -1.35 27.09
N SER A 19 6.76 -1.39 28.40
CA SER A 19 7.34 -2.59 29.01
C SER A 19 6.41 -3.80 28.86
N SER A 20 7.00 -4.97 28.66
CA SER A 20 6.25 -6.21 28.45
C SER A 20 5.37 -6.54 29.66
N ALA A 21 4.27 -7.26 29.43
CA ALA A 21 3.38 -7.72 30.51
C ALA A 21 4.15 -8.50 31.60
N LYS A 22 5.16 -9.28 31.20
CA LYS A 22 6.06 -9.99 32.12
C LYS A 22 6.85 -9.02 33.01
N SER A 23 7.40 -7.96 32.44
CA SER A 23 8.13 -6.93 33.19
C SER A 23 7.22 -6.16 34.15
N LYS A 24 5.98 -5.85 33.73
CA LYS A 24 4.99 -5.17 34.58
C LYS A 24 4.56 -6.04 35.76
N LYS A 25 4.29 -7.34 35.51
CA LYS A 25 3.97 -8.31 36.57
C LYS A 25 5.13 -8.44 37.55
N GLN A 26 6.36 -8.61 37.05
CA GLN A 26 7.54 -8.73 37.89
C GLN A 26 7.74 -7.50 38.80
N LYS A 27 7.61 -6.28 38.25
CA LYS A 27 7.66 -5.04 39.05
C LYS A 27 6.61 -5.00 40.15
N LEU A 28 5.42 -5.52 39.87
CA LEU A 28 4.30 -5.55 40.81
C LEU A 28 4.51 -6.60 41.90
N ASP A 29 4.95 -7.81 41.52
CA ASP A 29 5.30 -8.89 42.45
C ASP A 29 6.47 -8.49 43.38
N ASP A 30 7.48 -7.80 42.84
CA ASP A 30 8.62 -7.27 43.60
C ASP A 30 8.18 -6.19 44.62
N ALA A 31 7.28 -5.29 44.23
CA ALA A 31 6.73 -4.24 45.09
C ALA A 31 5.86 -4.80 46.23
N ILE A 32 5.07 -5.85 45.95
CA ILE A 32 4.24 -6.52 46.96
C ILE A 32 5.10 -7.31 47.95
N SER A 33 6.18 -7.92 47.47
CA SER A 33 7.02 -8.79 48.30
C SER A 33 7.97 -8.03 49.23
N GLY A 34 7.97 -6.69 49.23
CA GLY A 34 8.89 -5.87 50.02
C GLY A 34 10.37 -6.05 49.68
N ARG A 35 10.68 -6.78 48.60
CA ARG A 35 12.06 -7.02 48.16
C ARG A 35 12.51 -5.81 47.36
N THR A 36 13.11 -4.83 48.01
CA THR A 36 14.05 -3.93 47.35
C THR A 36 15.33 -4.70 47.05
N GLY A 37 15.24 -5.69 46.15
CA GLY A 37 16.41 -6.33 45.59
C GLY A 37 17.17 -5.26 44.81
N GLU A 38 18.39 -4.96 45.24
CA GLU A 38 19.34 -4.20 44.43
C GLU A 38 19.36 -4.82 43.04
N LYS A 39 18.93 -4.04 42.06
CA LYS A 39 18.95 -4.51 40.68
C LYS A 39 20.41 -4.67 40.31
N HIS A 40 20.85 -5.92 40.12
CA HIS A 40 21.88 -6.20 39.13
C HIS A 40 21.27 -5.83 37.78
N THR A 41 21.27 -4.53 37.50
CA THR A 41 21.04 -4.02 36.16
C THR A 41 22.15 -4.69 35.36
N PHE A 42 21.82 -5.72 34.59
CA PHE A 42 22.55 -5.96 33.36
C PHE A 42 22.31 -4.69 32.54
N GLN A 43 23.13 -3.67 32.80
CA GLN A 43 23.47 -2.72 31.78
C GLN A 43 24.03 -3.61 30.69
N ARG A 44 23.21 -3.91 29.67
CA ARG A 44 23.80 -4.19 28.37
C ARG A 44 24.83 -3.10 28.22
N PRO A 45 26.13 -3.42 28.03
CA PRO A 45 27.11 -2.37 27.82
C PRO A 45 26.50 -1.50 26.74
N THR A 46 26.09 -0.29 27.12
CA THR A 46 25.72 0.72 26.16
C THR A 46 27.05 0.94 25.52
N VAL A 47 27.29 0.23 24.41
CA VAL A 47 28.38 0.56 23.52
C VAL A 47 28.10 2.03 23.26
N GLN A 48 28.89 2.90 23.89
CA GLN A 48 29.03 4.29 23.53
C GLN A 48 29.69 4.27 22.15
N GLY A 49 29.00 3.67 21.18
CA GLY A 49 29.25 3.92 19.79
C GLY A 49 28.96 5.40 19.67
N SER A 50 29.99 6.15 19.31
CA SER A 50 29.83 7.56 18.94
C SER A 50 28.59 7.65 18.06
N LYS A 51 27.59 8.38 18.55
CA LYS A 51 26.35 8.57 17.80
C LYS A 51 26.78 9.15 16.45
N LEU A 52 26.71 8.35 15.40
CA LEU A 52 27.11 8.78 14.07
C LEU A 52 26.17 9.90 13.68
N GLU A 53 26.70 11.12 13.68
CA GLU A 53 25.93 12.30 13.32
C GLU A 53 25.44 12.16 11.88
N ARG A 54 24.13 12.37 11.71
CA ARG A 54 23.45 12.19 10.43
C ARG A 54 24.00 13.22 9.45
N GLY A 55 24.59 12.75 8.35
CA GLY A 55 25.20 13.63 7.34
C GLY A 55 26.69 13.91 7.57
N SER A 56 27.31 13.36 8.62
CA SER A 56 28.78 13.35 8.73
C SER A 56 29.44 12.62 7.55
N GLU A 57 30.70 12.94 7.27
CA GLU A 57 31.47 12.29 6.20
C GLU A 57 31.54 10.77 6.40
N ARG A 58 31.81 10.32 7.64
CA ARG A 58 31.80 8.90 8.02
C ARG A 58 30.44 8.25 7.78
N TYR A 59 29.34 8.97 8.07
CA TYR A 59 27.98 8.50 7.80
C TYR A 59 27.74 8.32 6.30
N MET A 60 28.11 9.29 5.47
CA MET A 60 27.96 9.17 4.00
C MET A 60 28.86 8.06 3.42
N GLN A 61 30.09 7.95 3.92
CA GLN A 61 31.04 6.93 3.49
C GLN A 61 30.57 5.52 3.86
N PHE A 62 29.90 5.35 5.01
CA PHE A 62 29.24 4.08 5.36
C PHE A 62 28.23 3.66 4.30
N PHE A 63 27.30 4.54 3.90
CA PHE A 63 26.31 4.20 2.86
C PHE A 63 26.95 3.99 1.48
N LYS A 64 28.02 4.72 1.15
CA LYS A 64 28.80 4.51 -0.08
C LYS A 64 29.50 3.14 -0.10
N THR A 65 30.04 2.71 1.03
CA THR A 65 30.64 1.37 1.18
C THR A 65 29.56 0.29 1.16
N LEU A 66 28.43 0.55 1.81
CA LEU A 66 27.29 -0.35 1.85
C LEU A 66 26.67 -0.56 0.45
N SER A 67 26.57 0.48 -0.37
CA SER A 67 26.05 0.36 -1.73
C SER A 67 26.99 -0.45 -2.63
N ARG A 68 28.31 -0.35 -2.42
CA ARG A 68 29.32 -1.12 -3.17
C ARG A 68 29.33 -2.61 -2.79
N ASN A 69 29.28 -2.90 -1.50
CA ASN A 69 29.42 -4.27 -0.99
C ASN A 69 28.08 -5.02 -0.91
N SER A 70 26.99 -4.30 -0.65
CA SER A 70 25.65 -4.87 -0.41
C SER A 70 24.56 -3.98 -1.05
N PRO A 71 24.48 -3.94 -2.38
CA PRO A 71 23.60 -3.03 -3.11
C PRO A 71 22.11 -3.24 -2.82
N ARG A 72 21.70 -4.41 -2.30
CA ARG A 72 20.30 -4.72 -1.93
C ARG A 72 19.99 -4.53 -0.44
N SER A 73 20.84 -3.85 0.32
CA SER A 73 20.60 -3.61 1.74
C SER A 73 19.33 -2.78 1.98
N ALA A 74 18.47 -3.23 2.90
CA ALA A 74 17.25 -2.50 3.28
C ALA A 74 17.54 -1.07 3.78
N ALA A 75 18.72 -0.83 4.35
CA ALA A 75 19.13 0.51 4.80
C ALA A 75 19.29 1.51 3.65
N LEU A 76 19.51 1.05 2.41
CA LEU A 76 19.61 1.90 1.23
C LEU A 76 18.24 2.27 0.64
N MET A 77 17.20 1.46 0.90
CA MET A 77 15.85 1.65 0.35
C MET A 77 15.19 2.97 0.78
N SER A 78 15.53 3.50 1.95
CA SER A 78 14.95 4.72 2.50
C SER A 78 15.86 5.95 2.36
N ARG A 79 16.99 5.84 1.64
CA ARG A 79 18.03 6.88 1.64
C ARG A 79 18.24 7.47 0.25
N GLU A 80 18.18 8.79 0.16
CA GLU A 80 18.61 9.53 -1.03
C GLU A 80 20.15 9.54 -1.14
N PRO A 81 20.74 9.26 -2.32
CA PRO A 81 20.13 9.01 -3.64
C PRO A 81 19.84 7.53 -3.97
N TYR A 82 20.19 6.59 -3.08
CA TYR A 82 20.23 5.14 -3.36
C TYR A 82 18.86 4.49 -3.59
N TYR A 83 17.79 5.01 -2.99
CA TYR A 83 16.46 4.39 -3.10
C TYR A 83 15.98 4.21 -4.54
N LYS A 84 16.47 5.04 -5.48
CA LYS A 84 16.09 5.00 -6.90
C LYS A 84 16.37 3.64 -7.55
N GLU A 85 17.40 2.92 -7.10
CA GLU A 85 17.73 1.58 -7.59
C GLU A 85 16.75 0.50 -7.12
N PHE A 86 16.02 0.76 -6.03
CA PHE A 86 15.04 -0.14 -5.45
C PHE A 86 13.62 0.12 -5.95
N VAL A 87 13.39 1.21 -6.68
CA VAL A 87 12.12 1.44 -7.37
C VAL A 87 12.04 0.41 -8.50
N PRO A 88 11.04 -0.48 -8.51
CA PRO A 88 10.91 -1.46 -9.58
C PRO A 88 10.82 -0.75 -10.93
N LYS A 89 11.70 -1.12 -11.88
CA LYS A 89 11.77 -0.50 -13.22
C LYS A 89 10.46 -0.67 -14.00
N SER A 90 9.62 -1.63 -13.64
CA SER A 90 8.29 -1.77 -14.23
C SER A 90 7.35 -0.63 -13.83
N VAL A 91 7.45 -0.13 -12.59
CA VAL A 91 6.62 1.00 -12.12
C VAL A 91 6.91 2.28 -12.91
N SER A 92 8.15 2.51 -13.34
CA SER A 92 8.49 3.70 -14.12
C SER A 92 7.91 3.70 -15.54
N LYS A 93 7.52 2.53 -16.05
CA LYS A 93 6.91 2.39 -17.39
C LYS A 93 5.38 2.43 -17.34
N LEU A 94 4.79 2.42 -16.15
CA LEU A 94 3.34 2.44 -16.02
C LEU A 94 2.82 3.86 -16.28
N PRO A 95 1.71 3.99 -17.03
CA PRO A 95 1.05 5.28 -17.19
C PRO A 95 0.46 5.71 -15.86
N LYS A 96 0.32 7.03 -15.71
CA LYS A 96 -0.29 7.65 -14.55
C LYS A 96 -1.76 7.21 -14.41
N PRO A 97 -2.16 6.56 -13.30
CA PRO A 97 -3.56 6.23 -13.04
C PRO A 97 -4.44 7.48 -12.95
N LEU A 98 -5.72 7.38 -13.37
CA LEU A 98 -6.67 8.50 -13.34
C LEU A 98 -6.79 9.18 -11.97
N PRO A 99 -6.86 8.46 -10.83
CA PRO A 99 -6.94 9.11 -9.51
C PRO A 99 -5.76 10.01 -9.18
N GLN A 100 -4.59 9.81 -9.79
CA GLN A 100 -3.41 10.63 -9.54
C GLN A 100 -3.43 11.99 -10.27
N TYR A 101 -4.36 12.20 -11.21
CA TYR A 101 -4.58 13.53 -11.80
C TYR A 101 -5.34 14.46 -10.87
N ARG A 102 -5.99 13.93 -9.83
CA ARG A 102 -6.63 14.72 -8.79
C ARG A 102 -5.57 15.44 -7.98
N THR A 103 -5.62 16.77 -7.95
CA THR A 103 -4.77 17.57 -7.06
C THR A 103 -5.52 17.90 -5.76
N PRO A 104 -4.81 18.17 -4.65
CA PRO A 104 -5.45 18.56 -3.39
C PRO A 104 -6.30 19.83 -3.49
N GLU A 105 -5.94 20.75 -4.38
CA GLU A 105 -6.63 22.02 -4.60
C GLU A 105 -8.02 21.80 -5.22
N MET A 106 -8.14 20.78 -6.09
CA MET A 106 -9.43 20.39 -6.69
C MET A 106 -10.47 19.93 -5.64
N LEU A 107 -10.04 19.56 -4.43
CA LEU A 107 -10.96 19.21 -3.34
C LEU A 107 -11.72 20.40 -2.77
N GLN A 108 -11.15 21.60 -2.92
CA GLN A 108 -11.69 22.83 -2.32
C GLN A 108 -12.52 23.64 -3.31
N LEU A 109 -12.51 23.27 -4.60
CA LEU A 109 -13.28 23.95 -5.63
C LEU A 109 -14.78 23.74 -5.46
N SER A 110 -15.56 24.73 -5.88
CA SER A 110 -17.01 24.61 -5.99
C SER A 110 -17.40 23.59 -7.09
N PRO A 111 -18.62 23.02 -7.05
CA PRO A 111 -19.07 22.07 -8.06
C PRO A 111 -18.98 22.61 -9.50
N THR A 112 -19.28 23.89 -9.71
CA THR A 112 -19.25 24.54 -11.02
C THR A 112 -17.82 24.69 -11.55
N GLU A 113 -16.89 25.13 -10.71
CA GLU A 113 -15.47 25.25 -11.07
C GLU A 113 -14.86 23.88 -11.39
N LEU A 114 -15.23 22.86 -10.60
CA LEU A 114 -14.78 21.49 -10.85
C LEU A 114 -15.31 20.95 -12.19
N GLN A 115 -16.56 21.25 -12.53
CA GLN A 115 -17.14 20.84 -13.81
C GLN A 115 -16.40 21.47 -14.99
N ASN A 116 -16.05 22.76 -14.90
CA ASN A 116 -15.27 23.45 -15.93
C ASN A 116 -13.87 22.84 -16.05
N ALA A 117 -13.18 22.61 -14.92
CA ALA A 117 -11.87 21.95 -14.91
C ALA A 117 -11.91 20.54 -15.51
N CYS A 118 -13.02 19.80 -15.32
CA CYS A 118 -13.22 18.50 -15.95
C CYS A 118 -13.45 18.57 -17.47
N GLN A 119 -14.03 19.66 -17.99
CA GLN A 119 -14.20 19.84 -19.45
C GLN A 119 -12.85 20.10 -20.14
N ASP A 120 -11.98 20.87 -19.47
CA ASP A 120 -10.63 21.18 -19.93
C ASP A 120 -9.66 20.01 -19.76
N PHE A 121 -10.01 19.04 -18.91
CA PHE A 121 -9.19 17.86 -18.69
C PHE A 121 -9.00 17.06 -19.99
N ARG A 122 -7.74 16.79 -20.31
CA ARG A 122 -7.31 15.91 -21.39
C ARG A 122 -6.32 14.90 -20.83
N GLN A 123 -6.60 13.62 -21.06
CA GLN A 123 -5.68 12.56 -20.70
C GLN A 123 -4.57 12.50 -21.75
N GLU A 124 -3.32 12.31 -21.30
CA GLU A 124 -2.21 12.01 -22.21
C GLU A 124 -2.49 10.71 -22.99
N GLU A 125 -2.07 10.70 -24.25
CA GLU A 125 -2.12 9.51 -25.09
C GLU A 125 -1.17 8.44 -24.54
N LEU A 126 -1.66 7.20 -24.48
CA LEU A 126 -0.87 6.09 -23.98
C LEU A 126 0.10 5.63 -25.05
N THR A 127 1.38 5.57 -24.68
CA THR A 127 2.41 5.00 -25.55
C THR A 127 2.32 3.48 -25.58
N GLN A 128 2.65 2.85 -26.71
CA GLN A 128 2.71 1.39 -26.83
C GLN A 128 3.53 0.69 -25.72
N PRO A 129 4.72 1.16 -25.30
CA PRO A 129 5.44 0.55 -24.19
C PRO A 129 4.70 0.65 -22.84
N GLN A 130 3.95 1.73 -22.60
CA GLN A 130 3.11 1.83 -21.39
C GLN A 130 1.97 0.81 -21.42
N VAL A 131 1.35 0.60 -22.60
CA VAL A 131 0.29 -0.41 -22.76
C VAL A 131 0.83 -1.81 -22.48
N GLN A 132 2.00 -2.15 -23.03
CA GLN A 132 2.66 -3.44 -22.79
C GLN A 132 3.01 -3.62 -21.30
N ALA A 133 3.59 -2.59 -20.67
CA ALA A 133 3.93 -2.65 -19.24
C ALA A 133 2.68 -2.84 -18.36
N VAL A 134 1.55 -2.21 -18.69
CA VAL A 134 0.28 -2.43 -17.99
C VAL A 134 -0.22 -3.85 -18.17
N GLU A 135 -0.16 -4.42 -19.38
CA GLU A 135 -0.57 -5.82 -19.60
C GLU A 135 0.29 -6.79 -18.78
N GLU A 136 1.61 -6.63 -18.83
CA GLU A 136 2.55 -7.51 -18.10
C GLU A 136 2.29 -7.49 -16.59
N GLU A 137 2.21 -6.29 -15.99
CA GLU A 137 2.01 -6.10 -14.54
C GLU A 137 0.59 -6.48 -14.07
N THR A 138 -0.35 -6.57 -15.00
CA THR A 138 -1.75 -6.88 -14.69
C THR A 138 -2.24 -8.21 -15.25
N ARG A 139 -1.32 -9.04 -15.77
CA ARG A 139 -1.63 -10.39 -16.27
C ARG A 139 -2.31 -11.28 -15.22
N ASN A 140 -1.97 -11.06 -13.95
CA ASN A 140 -2.59 -11.75 -12.81
C ASN A 140 -3.94 -11.14 -12.37
N GLN A 141 -4.44 -10.15 -13.10
CA GLN A 141 -5.75 -9.50 -12.93
C GLN A 141 -5.98 -9.05 -11.48
N SER A 142 -7.04 -9.54 -10.83
CA SER A 142 -7.44 -9.18 -9.46
C SER A 142 -6.44 -9.57 -8.37
N LEU A 143 -5.43 -10.40 -8.68
CA LEU A 143 -4.35 -10.69 -7.75
C LEU A 143 -3.27 -9.61 -7.77
N SER A 144 -3.22 -8.78 -8.82
CA SER A 144 -2.31 -7.64 -8.92
C SER A 144 -2.94 -6.39 -8.30
N PRO A 145 -2.30 -5.72 -7.32
CA PRO A 145 -2.79 -4.44 -6.80
C PRO A 145 -2.77 -3.35 -7.88
N ILE A 146 -1.81 -3.40 -8.81
CA ILE A 146 -1.66 -2.45 -9.93
C ILE A 146 -2.91 -2.47 -10.82
N TRP A 147 -3.54 -3.64 -11.02
CA TRP A 147 -4.76 -3.78 -11.80
C TRP A 147 -5.91 -2.92 -11.27
N PHE A 148 -6.06 -2.81 -9.95
CA PHE A 148 -7.09 -1.96 -9.35
C PHE A 148 -6.78 -0.48 -9.53
N SER A 149 -5.51 -0.10 -9.37
CA SER A 149 -5.06 1.29 -9.57
C SER A 149 -5.28 1.75 -11.02
N GLN A 150 -4.82 0.95 -12.00
CA GLN A 150 -4.90 1.31 -13.43
C GLN A 150 -6.32 1.40 -13.97
N ARG A 151 -7.27 0.64 -13.40
CA ARG A 151 -8.69 0.65 -13.81
C ARG A 151 -9.56 1.64 -13.04
N ALA A 152 -9.06 2.21 -11.94
CA ALA A 152 -9.81 3.16 -11.14
C ALA A 152 -10.21 4.38 -11.98
N GLY A 153 -11.49 4.75 -11.94
CA GLY A 153 -12.03 5.85 -12.74
C GLY A 153 -12.31 5.52 -14.21
N ARG A 154 -12.00 4.30 -14.69
CA ARG A 154 -12.27 3.87 -16.07
C ARG A 154 -13.56 3.05 -16.17
N ILE A 155 -14.35 3.30 -17.20
CA ILE A 155 -15.49 2.45 -17.55
C ILE A 155 -14.94 1.17 -18.20
N THR A 156 -15.09 0.05 -17.51
CA THR A 156 -14.64 -1.27 -17.99
C THR A 156 -15.80 -2.06 -18.57
N ALA A 157 -15.51 -3.07 -19.41
CA ALA A 157 -16.53 -3.87 -20.09
C ALA A 157 -17.60 -4.43 -19.12
N SER A 158 -17.18 -4.96 -17.97
CA SER A 158 -18.08 -5.50 -16.94
C SER A 158 -19.01 -4.46 -16.28
N ARG A 159 -18.70 -3.16 -16.42
CA ARG A 159 -19.49 -2.04 -15.88
C ARG A 159 -20.25 -1.27 -16.95
N LEU A 160 -19.91 -1.44 -18.23
CA LEU A 160 -20.49 -0.69 -19.35
C LEU A 160 -22.01 -0.72 -19.35
N LYS A 161 -22.63 -1.91 -19.23
CA LYS A 161 -24.09 -2.06 -19.16
C LYS A 161 -24.70 -1.24 -18.02
N GLN A 162 -24.12 -1.30 -16.83
CA GLN A 162 -24.63 -0.58 -15.66
C GLN A 162 -24.55 0.94 -15.85
N VAL A 163 -23.47 1.41 -16.47
CA VAL A 163 -23.28 2.83 -16.78
C VAL A 163 -24.31 3.30 -17.80
N LEU A 164 -24.52 2.55 -18.88
CA LEU A 164 -25.50 2.89 -19.93
C LEU A 164 -26.95 2.87 -19.45
N GLN A 165 -27.28 2.08 -18.44
CA GLN A 165 -28.62 2.01 -17.86
C GLN A 165 -28.89 3.05 -16.77
N THR A 166 -27.86 3.78 -16.34
CA THR A 166 -27.96 4.76 -15.25
C THR A 166 -28.34 6.13 -15.80
N SER A 167 -29.23 6.85 -15.11
CA SER A 167 -29.57 8.24 -15.47
C SER A 167 -28.36 9.17 -15.36
N LEU A 168 -28.13 9.98 -16.38
CA LEU A 168 -27.06 10.99 -16.38
C LEU A 168 -27.31 12.11 -15.37
N ALA A 169 -28.57 12.46 -15.12
CA ALA A 169 -28.95 13.51 -14.17
C ALA A 169 -28.77 13.06 -12.72
N GLN A 170 -28.97 11.77 -12.44
CA GLN A 170 -28.88 11.20 -11.10
C GLN A 170 -28.20 9.83 -11.14
N PRO A 171 -26.86 9.81 -11.27
CA PRO A 171 -26.14 8.55 -11.32
C PRO A 171 -26.12 7.84 -9.97
N SER A 172 -26.13 6.50 -10.02
CA SER A 172 -26.03 5.68 -8.80
C SER A 172 -24.71 5.94 -8.09
N LYS A 173 -24.78 6.42 -6.84
CA LYS A 173 -23.60 6.69 -6.00
C LYS A 173 -22.78 5.42 -5.75
N SER A 174 -23.42 4.26 -5.62
CA SER A 174 -22.71 2.98 -5.44
C SER A 174 -21.96 2.58 -6.70
N LEU A 175 -22.55 2.82 -7.88
CA LEU A 175 -21.89 2.56 -9.16
C LEU A 175 -20.65 3.44 -9.32
N ILE A 176 -20.77 4.76 -9.08
CA ILE A 176 -19.64 5.70 -9.13
C ILE A 176 -18.52 5.26 -8.20
N LYS A 177 -18.85 4.97 -6.93
CA LYS A 177 -17.86 4.51 -5.95
C LYS A 177 -17.17 3.22 -6.39
N SER A 178 -17.91 2.28 -6.99
CA SER A 178 -17.33 1.03 -7.49
C SER A 178 -16.37 1.22 -8.68
N ILE A 179 -16.58 2.25 -9.50
CA ILE A 179 -15.71 2.59 -10.65
C ILE A 179 -14.48 3.37 -10.16
N CYS A 180 -14.66 4.36 -9.28
CA CYS A 180 -13.57 5.19 -8.78
C CYS A 180 -12.69 4.48 -7.74
N TYR A 181 -13.24 3.52 -6.98
CA TYR A 181 -12.56 2.82 -5.89
C TYR A 181 -12.72 1.29 -6.02
N PRO A 182 -12.19 0.68 -7.09
CA PRO A 182 -12.41 -0.75 -7.37
C PRO A 182 -11.77 -1.67 -6.33
N GLU A 183 -10.72 -1.22 -5.64
CA GLU A 183 -10.08 -1.98 -4.56
C GLU A 183 -10.94 -2.07 -3.30
N ALA A 184 -11.67 -1.00 -2.97
CA ALA A 184 -12.59 -0.98 -1.82
C ALA A 184 -13.89 -1.75 -2.11
N HIS A 185 -14.25 -1.89 -3.39
CA HIS A 185 -15.50 -2.50 -3.85
C HIS A 185 -15.25 -3.84 -4.56
N LYS A 186 -14.42 -4.70 -3.97
CA LYS A 186 -14.18 -6.06 -4.47
C LYS A 186 -15.46 -6.89 -4.34
N PHE A 187 -15.86 -7.53 -5.43
CA PHE A 187 -16.99 -8.45 -5.46
C PHE A 187 -16.52 -9.85 -5.05
N SER A 188 -17.06 -10.40 -3.98
CA SER A 188 -16.76 -11.76 -3.51
C SER A 188 -18.02 -12.43 -2.96
N THR A 189 -18.53 -13.39 -3.70
CA THR A 189 -19.62 -14.30 -3.31
C THR A 189 -19.10 -15.74 -3.27
N ALA A 190 -19.89 -16.65 -2.66
CA ALA A 190 -19.55 -18.07 -2.66
C ALA A 190 -19.38 -18.62 -4.09
N ALA A 191 -20.28 -18.24 -5.00
CA ALA A 191 -20.20 -18.61 -6.41
C ALA A 191 -18.91 -18.09 -7.07
N THR A 192 -18.51 -16.82 -6.86
CA THR A 192 -17.27 -16.32 -7.46
C THR A 192 -16.02 -16.99 -6.89
N ARG A 193 -16.02 -17.37 -5.60
CA ARG A 193 -14.88 -18.11 -5.01
C ARG A 193 -14.75 -19.50 -5.60
N TYR A 194 -15.88 -20.20 -5.78
CA TYR A 194 -15.91 -21.49 -6.46
C TYR A 194 -15.39 -21.38 -7.91
N LEU A 195 -15.90 -20.41 -8.67
CA LEU A 195 -15.47 -20.16 -10.05
C LEU A 195 -13.98 -19.85 -10.16
N LEU A 196 -13.41 -19.09 -9.22
CA LEU A 196 -11.97 -18.83 -9.18
C LEU A 196 -11.15 -20.11 -8.93
N GLY A 197 -11.65 -21.04 -8.12
CA GLY A 197 -11.00 -22.33 -7.85
C GLY A 197 -10.97 -23.25 -9.06
N ILE A 198 -12.01 -23.25 -9.90
CA ILE A 198 -12.09 -24.11 -11.10
C ILE A 198 -11.51 -23.43 -12.36
N ARG A 199 -11.15 -22.15 -12.30
CA ARG A 199 -10.69 -21.38 -13.48
C ARG A 199 -9.40 -21.92 -14.09
N GLU A 200 -8.39 -22.20 -13.26
CA GLU A 200 -7.11 -22.74 -13.75
C GLU A 200 -7.22 -24.17 -14.29
N PRO A 201 -7.97 -25.10 -13.65
CA PRO A 201 -8.31 -26.39 -14.25
C PRO A 201 -8.91 -26.27 -15.65
N ILE A 202 -9.93 -25.43 -15.83
CA ILE A 202 -10.57 -25.20 -17.14
C ILE A 202 -9.56 -24.60 -18.12
N ARG A 203 -8.76 -23.63 -17.69
CA ARG A 203 -7.72 -23.03 -18.54
C ARG A 203 -6.73 -24.06 -19.06
N MET A 204 -6.34 -25.03 -18.23
CA MET A 204 -5.43 -26.12 -18.62
C MET A 204 -6.10 -27.09 -19.60
N GLU A 205 -7.37 -27.43 -19.39
CA GLU A 205 -8.14 -28.33 -20.26
C GLU A 205 -8.31 -27.77 -21.68
N TYR A 206 -8.58 -26.47 -21.80
CA TYR A 206 -8.79 -25.79 -23.08
C TYR A 206 -7.53 -25.08 -23.60
N SER A 207 -6.37 -25.30 -22.98
CA SER A 207 -5.11 -24.80 -23.54
C SER A 207 -4.80 -25.59 -24.81
N PRO A 208 -4.48 -24.93 -25.93
CA PRO A 208 -4.06 -25.65 -27.13
C PRO A 208 -2.89 -26.55 -26.78
N ARG A 209 -3.04 -27.87 -26.95
CA ARG A 209 -1.89 -28.77 -26.80
C ARG A 209 -0.85 -28.32 -27.81
N PRO A 210 0.43 -28.16 -27.42
CA PRO A 210 1.46 -27.87 -28.39
C PRO A 210 1.41 -28.96 -29.46
N TRP A 211 1.23 -28.54 -30.71
CA TRP A 211 1.35 -29.43 -31.86
C TRP A 211 2.77 -29.96 -31.83
N TYR A 212 2.94 -31.24 -31.50
CA TYR A 212 4.23 -31.91 -31.63
C TYR A 212 4.58 -31.91 -33.12
N ASN A 213 5.64 -31.18 -33.47
CA ASN A 213 6.42 -31.37 -34.70
C ASN A 213 7.83 -31.78 -34.29
#